data_AF-A0A371AT06-F1
#
_entry.id   AF-A0A371AT06-F1
#
_cell.length_a   1.000
_cell.length_b   1.000
_cell.length_c   1.000
_cell.angle_alpha   90.00
_cell.angle_beta   90.00
_cell.angle_gamma   90.00
#
_symmetry.space_group_name_H-M   'P 1'
#
loop_
_entity.id
_entity.type
_entity.pdbx_description
1 polymer ?
#
loop_
_entity_poly.entity_id
_entity_poly.type
_entity_poly.pdbx_seq_one_letter_code
_entity_poly.pdbx_strand_id
1 'polypeptide(L)'
;MDKKEQKIPSEIIAEYKNDIDLLIAYIPWLETKSGNDVMSTYKGDSKVPINFSIPIYDGTLMRFIKLIQTTKFMDKNYPYFYRRHNVKTSEDEIKAIKKATINDIEVFRGIFSKYVIMGRSHGTVWQQGVANGVFLALLIRLKEIIEYYDKTLLEKK
;
A
#
# COMPACT_ATOMS: atom_id res chain seq x y z
N MET A 1 -11.12 -23.40 16.75
CA MET A 1 -11.27 -21.96 16.48
C MET A 1 -10.15 -21.26 17.22
N ASP A 2 -9.06 -20.98 16.50
CA ASP A 2 -7.86 -20.33 17.04
C ASP A 2 -8.22 -19.01 17.72
N LYS A 3 -7.92 -18.92 19.01
CA LYS A 3 -7.89 -17.66 19.74
C LYS A 3 -6.76 -16.84 19.13
N LYS A 4 -7.07 -15.86 18.28
CA LYS A 4 -6.09 -14.84 17.86
C LYS A 4 -5.59 -14.15 19.13
N GLU A 5 -4.37 -14.44 19.56
CA GLU A 5 -3.64 -13.61 20.52
C GLU A 5 -3.69 -12.17 20.02
N GLN A 6 -4.42 -11.31 20.72
CA GLN A 6 -4.41 -9.88 20.44
C GLN A 6 -3.05 -9.35 20.90
N LYS A 7 -2.13 -9.17 19.94
CA LYS A 7 -0.85 -8.53 20.20
C LYS A 7 -1.09 -7.14 20.79
N ILE A 8 -0.26 -6.76 21.76
CA ILE A 8 -0.36 -5.45 22.38
C ILE A 8 0.04 -4.40 21.32
N PRO A 9 -0.64 -3.24 21.21
CA PRO A 9 -0.32 -2.19 20.24
C PRO A 9 1.17 -1.84 20.13
N SER A 10 1.88 -1.80 21.27
CA SER A 10 3.32 -1.53 21.33
C SER A 10 4.17 -2.59 20.62
N GLU A 11 3.77 -3.86 20.69
CA GLU A 11 4.47 -4.97 20.03
C GLU A 11 4.29 -4.91 18.52
N ILE A 12 3.08 -4.57 18.07
CA ILE A 12 2.79 -4.36 16.65
C ILE A 12 3.65 -3.21 16.13
N ILE A 13 3.73 -2.09 16.84
CA ILE A 13 4.57 -0.95 16.41
C ILE A 13 6.04 -1.38 16.33
N ALA A 14 6.58 -2.01 17.36
CA ALA A 14 7.96 -2.49 17.34
C ALA A 14 8.23 -3.46 16.17
N GLU A 15 7.25 -4.27 15.79
CA GLU A 15 7.36 -5.25 14.73
C GLU A 15 7.42 -4.63 13.32
N TYR A 16 6.67 -3.54 13.10
CA TYR A 16 6.46 -2.92 11.78
C TYR A 16 7.16 -1.55 11.62
N LYS A 17 7.65 -0.91 12.69
CA LYS A 17 8.22 0.44 12.66
C LYS A 17 9.32 0.60 11.61
N ASN A 18 10.31 -0.29 11.61
CA ASN A 18 11.40 -0.24 10.63
C ASN A 18 10.89 -0.32 9.18
N ASP A 19 9.93 -1.21 8.91
CA ASP A 19 9.35 -1.36 7.57
C ASP A 19 8.59 -0.08 7.17
N ILE A 20 7.83 0.51 8.11
CA ILE A 20 7.07 1.74 7.87
C ILE A 20 8.03 2.91 7.61
N ASP A 21 9.09 3.07 8.41
CA ASP A 21 10.08 4.15 8.26
C ASP A 21 10.76 4.12 6.88
N LEU A 22 11.06 2.92 6.36
CA LEU A 22 11.59 2.76 5.01
C LEU A 22 10.57 3.13 3.93
N LEU A 23 9.30 2.78 4.15
CA LEU A 23 8.23 3.04 3.18
C LEU A 23 7.83 4.52 3.13
N ILE A 24 7.72 5.21 4.28
CA ILE A 24 7.30 6.63 4.33
C ILE A 24 8.26 7.56 3.57
N ALA A 25 9.50 7.15 3.34
CA ALA A 25 10.44 7.88 2.49
C ALA A 25 9.94 8.07 1.04
N TYR A 26 8.99 7.25 0.59
CA TYR A 26 8.37 7.34 -0.73
C TYR A 26 7.14 8.27 -0.78
N ILE A 27 6.68 8.81 0.37
CA ILE A 27 5.53 9.74 0.42
C ILE A 27 5.72 10.92 -0.56
N PRO A 28 6.85 11.66 -0.56
CA PRO A 28 6.99 12.82 -1.44
C PRO A 28 6.86 12.45 -2.92
N TRP A 29 7.44 11.31 -3.32
CA TRP A 29 7.31 10.82 -4.69
C TRP A 29 5.86 10.44 -5.02
N LEU A 30 5.16 9.76 -4.10
CA LEU A 30 3.75 9.41 -4.29
C LEU A 30 2.83 10.64 -4.33
N GLU A 31 3.11 11.69 -3.56
CA GLU A 31 2.36 12.96 -3.62
C GLU A 31 2.46 13.61 -5.01
N THR A 32 3.63 13.56 -5.65
CA THR A 32 3.80 14.11 -7.01
C THR A 32 3.09 13.29 -8.10
N LYS A 33 2.84 12.00 -7.85
CA LYS A 33 2.29 11.06 -8.84
C LYS A 33 0.82 10.70 -8.60
N SER A 34 0.33 10.84 -7.38
CA SER A 34 -1.06 10.61 -7.02
C SER A 34 -1.96 11.66 -7.67
N GLY A 35 -3.03 11.24 -8.33
CA GLY A 35 -3.94 12.14 -9.06
C GLY A 35 -3.42 12.62 -10.43
N ASN A 36 -2.19 12.30 -10.80
CA ASN A 36 -1.69 12.45 -12.17
C ASN A 36 -1.81 11.11 -12.90
N ASP A 37 -2.28 11.15 -14.15
CA ASP A 37 -2.33 9.97 -15.01
C ASP A 37 -0.89 9.47 -15.24
N VAL A 38 -0.48 8.43 -14.50
CA VAL A 38 0.88 7.85 -14.58
C VAL A 38 1.03 7.03 -15.88
N MET A 39 0.03 7.06 -16.77
CA MET A 39 0.08 6.50 -18.11
C MET A 39 0.66 7.54 -19.08
N SER A 40 1.99 7.53 -19.26
CA SER A 40 2.54 7.97 -20.55
C SER A 40 2.19 6.92 -21.60
N THR A 41 0.98 7.01 -22.15
CA THR A 41 0.68 6.34 -23.42
C THR A 41 1.48 7.09 -24.48
N TYR A 42 2.64 6.55 -24.87
CA TYR A 42 3.38 7.05 -26.02
C TYR A 42 2.49 6.88 -27.25
N LYS A 43 1.74 7.93 -27.62
CA LYS A 43 1.04 8.01 -28.90
C LYS A 43 2.07 8.32 -29.98
N GLY A 44 2.95 7.34 -30.23
CA GLY A 44 3.71 7.27 -31.44
C GLY A 44 2.72 6.96 -32.57
N ASP A 45 2.60 7.90 -33.48
CA ASP A 45 1.89 7.78 -34.74
C ASP A 45 2.25 6.45 -35.41
N SER A 46 1.35 5.45 -35.41
CA SER A 46 1.29 4.34 -36.38
C SER A 46 0.22 3.31 -36.00
N LYS A 47 -0.60 2.98 -37.00
CA LYS A 47 -1.65 1.96 -37.01
C LYS A 47 -1.09 0.56 -36.66
N VAL A 48 -1.19 0.10 -35.41
CA VAL A 48 -1.15 -1.33 -35.08
C VAL A 48 -2.05 -1.60 -33.87
N PRO A 49 -3.04 -2.51 -33.93
CA PRO A 49 -3.84 -2.89 -32.77
C PRO A 49 -3.00 -3.83 -31.88
N ILE A 50 -2.23 -3.29 -30.94
CA ILE A 50 -1.38 -4.10 -30.05
C ILE A 50 -2.08 -4.24 -28.70
N ASN A 51 -2.76 -5.36 -28.51
CA ASN A 51 -3.40 -5.79 -27.27
C ASN A 51 -2.38 -6.25 -26.19
N PHE A 52 -1.12 -5.80 -26.26
CA PHE A 52 -0.05 -6.07 -25.30
C PHE A 52 0.90 -4.87 -25.26
N SER A 53 0.48 -3.78 -24.62
CA SER A 53 1.40 -2.70 -24.25
C SER A 53 2.23 -3.18 -23.05
N ILE A 54 3.54 -3.29 -23.21
CA ILE A 54 4.46 -3.59 -22.11
C ILE A 54 4.61 -2.30 -21.28
N PRO A 55 4.09 -2.23 -20.05
CA PRO A 55 4.19 -1.02 -19.24
C PRO A 55 5.66 -0.75 -18.89
N ILE A 56 6.18 0.41 -19.30
CA ILE A 56 7.48 0.91 -18.84
C ILE A 56 7.24 1.55 -17.48
N TYR A 57 7.78 0.93 -16.43
CA TYR A 57 7.66 1.45 -15.07
C TYR A 57 8.75 2.45 -14.76
N ASP A 58 8.38 3.50 -14.04
CA ASP A 58 9.34 4.38 -13.39
C ASP A 58 10.25 3.56 -12.46
N GLY A 59 11.57 3.82 -12.50
CA GLY A 59 12.54 3.10 -11.68
C GLY A 59 12.27 3.22 -10.18
N THR A 60 11.65 4.32 -9.74
CA THR A 60 11.24 4.57 -8.35
C THR A 60 10.07 3.67 -7.95
N LEU A 61 9.08 3.50 -8.83
CA LEU A 61 7.98 2.57 -8.60
C LEU A 61 8.50 1.14 -8.40
N MET A 62 9.43 0.69 -9.25
CA MET A 62 9.99 -0.64 -9.10
C MET A 62 10.75 -0.84 -7.79
N ARG A 63 11.52 0.16 -7.36
CA ARG A 63 12.22 0.13 -6.05
C ARG A 63 11.22 0.09 -4.90
N PHE A 64 10.17 0.91 -4.97
CA PHE A 64 9.08 0.93 -4.00
C PHE A 64 8.40 -0.43 -3.88
N ILE A 65 8.00 -1.03 -5.00
CA ILE A 65 7.34 -2.35 -5.01
C ILE A 65 8.27 -3.44 -4.46
N LYS A 66 9.55 -3.45 -4.86
CA LYS A 66 10.53 -4.40 -4.32
C LYS A 66 10.71 -4.24 -2.82
N LEU A 67 10.74 -3.02 -2.31
CA LEU A 67 10.82 -2.74 -0.89
C LEU A 67 9.58 -3.28 -0.16
N ILE A 68 8.37 -3.01 -0.64
CA ILE A 68 7.15 -3.55 -0.01
C ILE A 68 7.19 -5.08 0.03
N GLN A 69 7.70 -5.74 -1.02
CA GLN A 69 7.79 -7.20 -1.08
C GLN A 69 8.68 -7.81 0.01
N THR A 70 9.64 -7.05 0.55
CA THR A 70 10.51 -7.52 1.64
C THR A 70 9.93 -7.27 3.02
N THR A 71 8.88 -6.46 3.13
CA THR A 71 8.25 -6.11 4.41
C THR A 71 7.28 -7.19 4.92
N LYS A 72 6.92 -7.10 6.20
CA LYS A 72 5.88 -7.95 6.83
C LYS A 72 4.45 -7.61 6.38
N PHE A 73 4.28 -6.59 5.53
CA PHE A 73 2.97 -6.22 5.00
C PHE A 73 2.41 -7.23 3.98
N MET A 74 3.22 -8.18 3.52
CA MET A 74 2.80 -9.19 2.55
C MET A 74 2.00 -10.32 3.22
N ASP A 75 0.80 -10.56 2.70
CA ASP A 75 -0.13 -11.61 3.10
C ASP A 75 -0.75 -12.28 1.87
N LYS A 76 -0.50 -13.59 1.70
CA LYS A 76 -1.05 -14.36 0.58
C LYS A 76 -2.57 -14.54 0.65
N ASN A 77 -3.15 -14.44 1.85
CA ASN A 77 -4.57 -14.59 2.11
C ASN A 77 -5.34 -13.27 1.97
N TYR A 78 -4.76 -12.23 1.33
CA TYR A 78 -5.44 -10.97 1.08
C TYR A 78 -6.81 -11.10 0.40
N PRO A 79 -7.12 -12.09 -0.49
CA PRO A 79 -8.46 -12.20 -1.06
C PRO A 79 -9.54 -12.45 0.00
N TYR A 80 -9.21 -13.15 1.08
CA TYR A 80 -10.12 -13.35 2.20
C TYR A 80 -10.41 -12.06 2.96
N PHE A 81 -9.42 -11.17 3.11
CA PHE A 81 -9.62 -9.85 3.70
C PHE A 81 -10.65 -9.04 2.87
N TYR A 82 -10.47 -8.96 1.56
CA TYR A 82 -11.40 -8.23 0.68
C TYR A 82 -12.83 -8.77 0.76
N ARG A 83 -12.98 -10.10 0.74
CA ARG A 83 -14.29 -10.74 0.87
C ARG A 83 -14.94 -10.48 2.22
N ARG A 84 -14.16 -10.57 3.32
CA ARG A 84 -14.68 -10.39 4.69
C ARG A 84 -15.11 -8.96 4.98
N HIS A 85 -14.36 -7.97 4.48
CA HIS A 85 -14.61 -6.55 4.73
C HIS A 85 -15.47 -5.89 3.64
N ASN A 86 -15.93 -6.67 2.65
CA ASN A 86 -16.73 -6.19 1.50
C ASN A 86 -16.11 -4.98 0.77
N VAL A 87 -14.78 -4.96 0.69
CA VAL A 87 -14.02 -3.91 -0.01
C VAL A 87 -13.99 -4.27 -1.49
N LYS A 88 -14.47 -3.38 -2.37
CA LYS A 88 -14.56 -3.66 -3.81
C LYS A 88 -13.83 -2.64 -4.66
N THR A 89 -13.90 -1.37 -4.28
CA THR A 89 -13.34 -0.26 -5.04
C THR A 89 -12.09 0.31 -4.36
N SER A 90 -11.29 1.07 -5.10
CA SER A 90 -10.18 1.84 -4.54
C SER A 90 -10.65 2.89 -3.52
N GLU A 91 -11.85 3.44 -3.69
CA GLU A 91 -12.44 4.35 -2.70
C GLU A 91 -12.77 3.64 -1.37
N ASP A 92 -13.28 2.41 -1.43
CA ASP A 92 -13.54 1.60 -0.24
C ASP A 92 -12.23 1.28 0.50
N GLU A 93 -11.17 1.00 -0.25
CA GLU A 93 -9.82 0.81 0.30
C GLU A 93 -9.35 2.07 1.04
N ILE A 94 -9.44 3.24 0.41
CA ILE A 94 -9.05 4.52 1.02
C ILE A 94 -9.89 4.79 2.28
N LYS A 95 -11.20 4.54 2.24
CA LYS A 95 -12.08 4.68 3.42
C LYS A 95 -11.67 3.74 4.55
N ALA A 96 -11.33 2.48 4.23
CA ALA A 96 -10.87 1.51 5.21
C ALA A 96 -9.52 1.94 5.83
N ILE A 97 -8.58 2.39 5.00
CA ILE A 97 -7.27 2.89 5.45
C ILE A 97 -7.45 4.06 6.41
N LYS A 98 -8.21 5.09 6.04
CA LYS A 98 -8.41 6.29 6.87
C LYS A 98 -8.99 5.97 8.26
N LYS A 99 -9.80 4.91 8.36
CA LYS A 99 -10.40 4.46 9.63
C LYS A 99 -9.52 3.49 10.41
N ALA A 100 -8.56 2.84 9.76
CA ALA A 100 -7.73 1.81 10.38
C ALA A 100 -6.87 2.37 11.51
N THR A 101 -6.75 1.61 12.58
CA THR A 101 -5.84 1.86 13.70
C THR A 101 -4.69 0.86 13.68
N ILE A 102 -3.78 0.91 14.65
CA ILE A 102 -2.70 -0.07 14.77
C ILE A 102 -3.21 -1.50 14.96
N ASN A 103 -4.39 -1.67 15.58
CA ASN A 103 -5.01 -2.98 15.77
C ASN A 103 -5.53 -3.57 14.45
N ASP A 104 -5.83 -2.70 13.49
CA ASP A 104 -6.33 -3.06 12.17
C ASP A 104 -5.18 -3.27 11.17
N ILE A 105 -4.03 -3.77 11.64
CA ILE A 105 -2.85 -4.01 10.79
C ILE A 105 -3.19 -4.92 9.59
N GLU A 106 -4.18 -5.79 9.74
CA GLU A 106 -4.69 -6.65 8.66
C GLU A 106 -5.27 -5.85 7.47
N VAL A 107 -5.78 -4.63 7.69
CA VAL A 107 -6.23 -3.73 6.62
C VAL A 107 -5.05 -3.31 5.74
N PHE A 108 -3.97 -2.83 6.36
CA PHE A 108 -2.77 -2.43 5.64
C PHE A 108 -2.15 -3.61 4.91
N ARG A 109 -2.02 -4.76 5.59
CA ARG A 109 -1.49 -5.99 4.99
C ARG A 109 -2.31 -6.44 3.79
N GLY A 110 -3.64 -6.47 3.93
CA GLY A 110 -4.56 -6.87 2.85
C GLY A 110 -4.44 -5.99 1.63
N ILE A 111 -4.47 -4.67 1.81
CA ILE A 111 -4.45 -3.72 0.69
C ILE A 111 -3.08 -3.68 0.00
N PHE A 112 -1.98 -3.62 0.75
CA PHE A 112 -0.63 -3.72 0.16
C PHE A 112 -0.49 -5.01 -0.67
N SER A 113 -0.96 -6.12 -0.13
CA SER A 113 -0.86 -7.42 -0.77
C SER A 113 -1.65 -7.52 -2.06
N LYS A 114 -2.86 -6.92 -2.14
CA LYS A 114 -3.59 -6.86 -3.41
C LYS A 114 -2.73 -6.23 -4.49
N TYR A 115 -2.25 -5.01 -4.27
CA TYR A 115 -1.53 -4.29 -5.33
C TYR A 115 -0.19 -4.93 -5.66
N VAL A 116 0.56 -5.37 -4.65
CA VAL A 116 1.90 -5.91 -4.86
C VAL A 116 1.89 -7.33 -5.43
N ILE A 117 1.01 -8.21 -4.93
CA ILE A 117 0.94 -9.61 -5.37
C ILE A 117 0.16 -9.70 -6.69
N MET A 118 -1.01 -9.07 -6.80
CA MET A 118 -1.78 -9.09 -8.05
C MET A 118 -1.03 -8.40 -9.17
N GLY A 119 -0.28 -7.33 -8.85
CA GLY A 119 0.52 -6.61 -9.84
C GLY A 119 1.69 -7.38 -10.43
N ARG A 120 2.11 -8.51 -9.81
CA ARG A 120 3.08 -9.44 -10.44
C ARG A 120 2.52 -10.06 -11.72
N SER A 121 1.23 -10.34 -11.74
CA SER A 121 0.52 -10.93 -12.89
C SER A 121 -0.12 -9.86 -13.77
N HIS A 122 -0.54 -8.74 -13.18
CA HIS A 122 -1.21 -7.65 -13.87
C HIS A 122 -0.47 -6.35 -13.65
N GLY A 123 0.49 -6.09 -14.51
CA GLY A 123 1.40 -4.98 -14.36
C GLY A 123 0.75 -3.59 -14.19
N THR A 124 -0.43 -3.38 -14.75
CA THR A 124 -1.18 -2.12 -14.65
C THR A 124 -1.67 -1.83 -13.24
N VAL A 125 -1.78 -2.85 -12.37
CA VAL A 125 -2.31 -2.71 -11.00
C VAL A 125 -1.39 -1.83 -10.15
N TRP A 126 -0.06 -1.90 -10.32
CA TRP A 126 0.86 -1.03 -9.57
C TRP A 126 0.62 0.45 -9.90
N GLN A 127 0.46 0.77 -11.19
CA GLN A 127 0.18 2.13 -11.62
C GLN A 127 -1.20 2.60 -11.13
N GLN A 128 -2.21 1.73 -11.16
CA GLN A 128 -3.53 2.03 -10.59
C GLN A 128 -3.45 2.35 -9.09
N GLY A 129 -2.65 1.61 -8.32
CA GLY A 129 -2.45 1.89 -6.89
C GLY A 129 -1.82 3.25 -6.62
N VAL A 130 -0.95 3.73 -7.50
CA VAL A 130 -0.37 5.07 -7.45
C VAL A 130 -1.38 6.13 -7.90
N ALA A 131 -1.96 5.95 -9.09
CA ALA A 131 -2.88 6.91 -9.71
C ALA A 131 -4.12 7.16 -8.84
N ASN A 132 -4.69 6.09 -8.28
CA ASN A 132 -5.84 6.16 -7.37
C ASN A 132 -5.48 6.65 -5.96
N GLY A 133 -4.20 6.93 -5.67
CA GLY A 133 -3.75 7.42 -4.37
C GLY A 133 -3.80 6.39 -3.23
N VAL A 134 -3.98 5.11 -3.53
CA VAL A 134 -4.10 4.05 -2.51
C VAL A 134 -2.79 3.86 -1.76
N PHE A 135 -1.66 3.79 -2.47
CA PHE A 135 -0.35 3.70 -1.82
C PHE A 135 -0.05 4.93 -0.96
N LEU A 136 -0.39 6.12 -1.45
CA LEU A 136 -0.20 7.36 -0.69
C LEU A 136 -1.02 7.34 0.60
N ALA A 137 -2.30 6.96 0.51
CA ALA A 137 -3.18 6.87 1.67
C ALA A 137 -2.66 5.87 2.72
N LEU A 138 -2.14 4.71 2.29
CA LEU A 138 -1.52 3.72 3.18
C LEU A 138 -0.36 4.33 3.97
N LEU A 139 0.56 5.00 3.28
CA LEU A 139 1.77 5.54 3.91
C LEU A 139 1.47 6.72 4.82
N ILE A 140 0.61 7.65 4.41
CA ILE A 140 0.18 8.77 5.27
C ILE A 140 -0.43 8.22 6.55
N ARG A 141 -1.32 7.24 6.45
CA ARG A 141 -1.98 6.69 7.64
C ARG A 141 -1.01 5.95 8.54
N LEU A 142 -0.08 5.17 7.99
CA LEU A 142 0.94 4.50 8.80
C LEU A 142 1.86 5.50 9.51
N LYS A 143 2.23 6.59 8.84
CA LYS A 143 2.98 7.70 9.43
C LYS A 143 2.21 8.32 10.60
N GLU A 144 0.95 8.68 10.42
CA GLU A 144 0.10 9.23 11.48
C GLU A 144 0.03 8.32 12.71
N ILE A 145 -0.13 7.00 12.48
CA ILE A 145 -0.16 6.01 13.56
C ILE A 145 1.16 6.02 14.32
N ILE A 146 2.31 5.92 13.63
CA ILE A 146 3.62 5.93 14.32
C ILE A 146 3.85 7.24 15.07
N GLU A 147 3.59 8.39 14.45
CA GLU A 147 3.80 9.70 15.08
C GLU A 147 2.93 9.88 16.33
N TYR A 148 1.70 9.37 16.30
CA TYR A 148 0.82 9.36 17.48
C TYR A 148 1.46 8.54 18.60
N TYR A 149 1.90 7.31 18.31
CA TYR A 149 2.47 6.45 19.34
C TYR A 149 3.82 6.94 19.85
N ASP A 150 4.70 7.45 18.99
CA ASP A 150 5.98 8.04 19.40
C ASP A 150 5.75 9.22 20.37
N LYS A 151 4.77 10.09 20.10
CA LYS A 151 4.38 11.17 21.04
C LYS A 151 3.87 10.62 22.36
N THR A 152 2.94 9.67 22.33
CA THR A 152 2.36 9.10 23.57
C THR A 152 3.38 8.35 24.44
N LEU A 153 4.44 7.79 23.83
CA LEU A 153 5.53 7.13 24.54
C LEU A 153 6.51 8.14 25.17
N LEU A 154 6.69 9.29 24.53
CA LEU A 154 7.51 10.39 25.06
C LEU A 154 6.85 11.10 26.24
N GLU A 155 5.53 11.28 26.23
CA GLU A 155 4.77 11.92 27.33
C GLU A 155 4.68 11.05 28.60
N LYS A 156 4.92 9.74 28.49
CA LYS A 156 4.88 8.79 29.61
C LYS A 156 6.26 8.58 30.28
N LYS A 157 7.29 9.27 29.80
CA LYS A 157 8.68 9.15 30.25
C LYS A 157 9.07 10.35 31.11
#